data_AF-A0A495AJX8-F1
#
_entry.id   AF-A0A495AJX8-F1
#
_cell.length_a   1.000
_cell.length_b   1.000
_cell.length_c   1.000
_cell.angle_alpha   90.00
_cell.angle_beta   90.00
_cell.angle_gamma   90.00
#
_symmetry.space_group_name_H-M   'P 1'
#
loop_
_entity.id
_entity.type
_entity.pdbx_description
1 polymer ?
#
loop_
_entity_poly.entity_id
_entity_poly.type
_entity_poly.pdbx_seq_one_letter_code
_entity_poly.pdbx_strand_id
1 'polypeptide(L)'
;MTVNVETLINSLGKSYQDMLDADLIPYKSPPKGSTGTPTISLEMAREGLFLSFWRQGRILKSITLRIQHEAVNNWVFPNELPFGLKKNMSRQWVHENIGTPLRSAPPYVVMKRGYGWTDLYEVKGRSIPVSMQISYDVMNNVRAVTFMPISELRW
;
A
#
# COMPACT_ATOMS: atom_id res chain seq x y z
N MET A 1 7.73 -3.91 -16.75
CA MET A 1 8.86 -3.44 -15.93
C MET A 1 8.51 -3.76 -14.49
N THR A 2 9.41 -4.39 -13.76
CA THR A 2 9.16 -4.82 -12.38
C THR A 2 9.66 -3.73 -11.44
N VAL A 3 8.83 -3.33 -10.49
CA VAL A 3 9.19 -2.33 -9.47
C VAL A 3 9.62 -3.06 -8.21
N ASN A 4 10.77 -2.66 -7.66
CA ASN A 4 11.21 -3.16 -6.37
C ASN A 4 10.39 -2.48 -5.26
N VAL A 5 9.35 -3.18 -4.81
CA VAL A 5 8.42 -2.70 -3.77
C VAL A 5 9.16 -2.42 -2.46
N GLU A 6 10.16 -3.23 -2.11
CA GLU A 6 10.89 -3.06 -0.86
C GLU A 6 11.68 -1.75 -0.82
N THR A 7 12.39 -1.44 -1.91
CA THR A 7 13.11 -0.17 -2.10
C THR A 7 12.16 1.01 -2.10
N LEU A 8 10.95 0.84 -2.64
CA LEU A 8 9.92 1.87 -2.63
C LEU A 8 9.47 2.19 -1.20
N ILE A 9 9.24 1.16 -0.36
CA ILE A 9 8.87 1.36 1.05
C ILE A 9 10.03 1.99 1.83
N ASN A 10 11.29 1.69 1.49
CA ASN A 10 12.46 2.36 2.05
C ASN A 10 12.57 3.84 1.63
N SER A 11 11.76 4.28 0.67
CA SER A 11 11.71 5.67 0.19
C SER A 11 10.53 6.45 0.77
N LEU A 12 9.76 5.88 1.71
CA LEU A 12 8.77 6.62 2.49
C LEU A 12 9.43 7.84 3.15
N GLY A 13 8.79 9.00 3.04
CA GLY A 13 9.33 10.28 3.52
C GLY A 13 10.29 10.99 2.54
N LYS A 14 10.67 10.38 1.42
CA LYS A 14 11.45 11.05 0.36
C LYS A 14 10.55 11.80 -0.63
N SER A 15 11.11 12.74 -1.37
CA SER A 15 10.36 13.48 -2.39
C SER A 15 10.17 12.66 -3.66
N TYR A 16 9.14 12.99 -4.45
CA TYR A 16 8.95 12.44 -5.79
C TYR A 16 10.19 12.65 -6.70
N GLN A 17 10.92 13.76 -6.53
CA GLN A 17 12.12 14.02 -7.32
C GLN A 17 13.25 13.06 -6.95
N ASP A 18 13.49 12.82 -5.66
CA ASP A 18 14.50 11.84 -5.21
C ASP A 18 14.22 10.44 -5.76
N MET A 19 12.93 10.09 -5.88
CA MET A 19 12.49 8.80 -6.43
C MET A 19 12.71 8.70 -7.94
N LEU A 20 12.56 9.82 -8.68
CA LEU A 20 12.86 9.88 -10.10
C LEU A 20 14.37 9.81 -10.34
N ASP A 21 15.15 10.55 -9.57
CA ASP A 21 16.61 10.62 -9.72
C ASP A 21 17.28 9.27 -9.41
N ALA A 22 16.67 8.49 -8.50
CA ALA A 22 17.08 7.12 -8.17
C ALA A 22 16.42 6.04 -9.07
N ASP A 23 15.69 6.43 -10.12
CA ASP A 23 14.99 5.54 -11.08
C ASP A 23 14.10 4.49 -10.41
N LEU A 24 13.46 4.85 -9.28
CA LEU A 24 12.63 3.93 -8.49
C LEU A 24 11.22 3.76 -9.04
N ILE A 25 10.77 4.70 -9.87
CA ILE A 25 9.44 4.71 -10.45
C ILE A 25 9.53 4.86 -11.98
N PRO A 26 8.84 4.00 -12.76
CA PRO A 26 8.88 4.07 -14.21
C PRO A 26 8.05 5.24 -14.78
N TYR A 27 7.20 5.85 -13.95
CA TYR A 27 6.29 6.92 -14.35
C TYR A 27 6.97 8.27 -14.16
N LYS A 28 7.24 8.97 -15.26
CA LYS A 28 7.77 10.34 -15.24
C LYS A 28 6.68 11.41 -15.04
N SER A 29 5.40 11.02 -15.18
CA SER A 29 4.28 11.93 -14.96
C SER A 29 4.16 12.26 -13.47
N PRO A 30 4.12 13.55 -13.09
CA PRO A 30 4.04 13.93 -11.69
C PRO A 30 2.73 13.47 -11.04
N PRO A 31 2.72 13.24 -9.71
CA PRO A 31 1.51 12.92 -8.98
C PRO A 31 0.46 14.03 -9.12
N LYS A 32 -0.81 13.64 -9.24
CA LYS A 32 -1.96 14.52 -9.50
C LYS A 32 -2.94 14.50 -8.33
N GLY A 33 -3.74 15.56 -8.20
CA GLY A 33 -4.82 15.62 -7.21
C GLY A 33 -5.56 16.96 -7.27
N SER A 34 -6.83 16.96 -6.84
CA SER A 34 -7.72 18.12 -6.91
C SER A 34 -7.19 19.32 -6.13
N THR A 35 -7.43 20.53 -6.64
CA THR A 35 -7.05 21.76 -5.94
C THR A 35 -7.68 21.80 -4.55
N GLY A 36 -6.90 22.20 -3.54
CA GLY A 36 -7.34 22.25 -2.14
C GLY A 36 -7.11 20.97 -1.33
N THR A 37 -6.72 19.84 -1.94
CA THR A 37 -6.34 18.64 -1.18
C THR A 37 -4.90 18.74 -0.68
N PRO A 38 -4.61 18.39 0.59
CA PRO A 38 -3.24 18.38 1.09
C PRO A 38 -2.43 17.21 0.52
N THR A 39 -3.08 16.24 -0.12
CA THR A 39 -2.46 15.05 -0.71
C THR A 39 -2.68 15.00 -2.22
N ILE A 40 -1.70 14.42 -2.92
CA ILE A 40 -1.72 14.09 -4.35
C ILE A 40 -1.32 12.63 -4.51
N SER A 41 -1.66 12.00 -5.63
CA SER A 41 -1.41 10.58 -5.85
C SER A 41 -0.85 10.28 -7.23
N LEU A 42 -0.18 9.14 -7.33
CA LEU A 42 0.26 8.53 -8.58
C LEU A 42 -0.25 7.11 -8.63
N GLU A 43 -1.10 6.83 -9.61
CA GLU A 43 -1.63 5.48 -9.84
C GLU A 43 -0.78 4.76 -10.90
N MET A 44 -0.13 3.69 -10.46
CA MET A 44 0.71 2.80 -11.27
C MET A 44 -0.05 1.48 -11.45
N ALA A 45 -1.17 1.56 -12.17
CA ALA A 45 -2.13 0.46 -12.29
C ALA A 45 -1.51 -0.81 -12.88
N ARG A 46 -0.56 -0.67 -13.83
CA ARG A 46 0.12 -1.81 -14.46
C ARG A 46 1.00 -2.58 -13.48
N GLU A 47 1.54 -1.90 -12.48
CA GLU A 47 2.40 -2.43 -11.43
C GLU A 47 1.58 -2.80 -10.18
N GLY A 48 0.28 -2.50 -10.15
CA GLY A 48 -0.57 -2.73 -8.99
C GLY A 48 -0.26 -1.81 -7.80
N LEU A 49 0.39 -0.66 -8.04
CA LEU A 49 0.83 0.26 -7.00
C LEU A 49 0.00 1.55 -7.03
N PHE A 50 -0.31 2.06 -5.85
CA PHE A 50 -0.89 3.38 -5.67
C PHE A 50 -0.04 4.15 -4.65
N LEU A 51 0.54 5.25 -5.08
CA LEU A 51 1.41 6.08 -4.27
C LEU A 51 0.67 7.34 -3.85
N SER A 52 0.68 7.64 -2.55
CA SER A 52 0.15 8.89 -2.00
C SER A 52 1.30 9.77 -1.52
N PHE A 53 1.19 11.06 -1.81
CA PHE A 53 2.18 12.06 -1.44
C PHE A 53 1.51 13.23 -0.72
N TRP A 54 2.24 13.84 0.20
CA TRP A 54 1.93 15.20 0.64
C TRP A 54 2.15 16.18 -0.51
N ARG A 55 1.20 17.08 -0.75
CA ARG A 55 1.28 18.07 -1.83
C ARG A 55 2.47 18.99 -1.63
N GLN A 56 2.66 19.48 -0.41
CA GLN A 56 3.83 20.28 -0.05
C GLN A 56 5.07 19.38 -0.09
N GLY A 57 6.05 19.75 -0.91
CA GLY A 57 7.30 18.99 -1.09
C GLY A 57 7.16 17.68 -1.88
N ARG A 58 5.94 17.27 -2.27
CA ARG A 58 5.69 15.99 -2.97
C ARG A 58 6.32 14.80 -2.24
N ILE A 59 6.15 14.76 -0.91
CA ILE A 59 6.79 13.77 -0.03
C ILE A 59 5.96 12.50 0.01
N LEU A 60 6.59 11.34 -0.22
CA LEU A 60 5.94 10.04 -0.24
C LEU A 60 5.36 9.72 1.14
N LYS A 61 4.04 9.66 1.21
CA LYS A 61 3.27 9.47 2.44
C LYS A 61 2.92 8.01 2.65
N SER A 62 2.42 7.34 1.63
CA SER A 62 2.02 5.93 1.71
C SER A 62 2.10 5.23 0.36
N ILE A 63 2.22 3.91 0.45
CA ILE A 63 2.28 3.01 -0.71
C ILE A 63 1.22 1.94 -0.49
N THR A 64 0.27 1.83 -1.41
CA THR A 64 -0.75 0.78 -1.39
C THR A 64 -0.51 -0.20 -2.54
N LEU A 65 -0.33 -1.47 -2.18
CA LEU A 65 -0.27 -2.60 -3.10
C LEU A 65 -1.69 -3.14 -3.32
N ARG A 66 -2.16 -3.13 -4.56
CA ARG A 66 -3.46 -3.69 -4.96
C ARG A 66 -3.30 -5.18 -5.27
N ILE A 67 -3.42 -6.02 -4.25
CA ILE A 67 -3.32 -7.48 -4.39
C ILE A 67 -4.46 -8.00 -5.24
N GLN A 68 -5.68 -7.51 -5.00
CA GLN A 68 -6.84 -7.74 -5.84
C GLN A 68 -7.13 -6.52 -6.71
N HIS A 69 -7.55 -6.77 -7.95
CA HIS A 69 -7.99 -5.74 -8.88
C HIS A 69 -9.30 -6.17 -9.57
N GLU A 70 -10.44 -5.92 -8.92
CA GLU A 70 -11.77 -6.39 -9.36
C GLU A 70 -12.11 -6.04 -10.82
N ALA A 71 -11.63 -4.91 -11.34
CA ALA A 71 -11.91 -4.48 -12.71
C ALA A 71 -11.09 -5.20 -13.80
N VAL A 72 -10.14 -6.07 -13.42
CA VAL A 72 -9.24 -6.77 -14.36
C VAL A 72 -9.36 -8.28 -14.17
N ASN A 73 -9.84 -8.97 -15.21
CA ASN A 73 -9.92 -10.42 -15.22
C ASN A 73 -8.53 -11.05 -15.12
N ASN A 74 -8.40 -12.13 -14.33
CA ASN A 74 -7.15 -12.85 -14.10
C ASN A 74 -6.00 -11.96 -13.59
N TRP A 75 -6.32 -10.93 -12.81
CA TRP A 75 -5.30 -10.10 -12.17
C TRP A 75 -4.41 -10.93 -11.25
N VAL A 76 -3.11 -10.86 -11.49
CA VAL A 76 -2.08 -11.36 -10.60
C VAL A 76 -1.13 -10.21 -10.32
N PHE A 77 -0.86 -9.95 -9.04
CA PHE A 77 0.04 -8.87 -8.67
C PHE A 77 1.42 -9.07 -9.34
N PRO A 78 1.90 -8.08 -10.12
CA PRO A 78 2.99 -8.30 -11.07
C PRO A 78 4.37 -8.29 -10.42
N ASN A 79 4.52 -7.65 -9.25
CA ASN A 79 5.81 -7.49 -8.59
C ASN A 79 6.04 -8.54 -7.49
N GLU A 80 7.30 -8.70 -7.09
CA GLU A 80 7.65 -9.44 -5.88
C GLU A 80 7.16 -8.69 -4.65
N LEU A 81 6.60 -9.42 -3.70
CA LEU A 81 6.06 -8.86 -2.47
C LEU A 81 7.10 -8.94 -1.35
N PRO A 82 7.31 -7.85 -0.59
CA PRO A 82 8.30 -7.84 0.48
C PRO A 82 7.81 -8.62 1.72
N PHE A 83 8.74 -8.91 2.63
CA PHE A 83 8.46 -9.47 3.96
C PHE A 83 7.76 -10.84 3.98
N GLY A 84 7.95 -11.65 2.92
CA GLY A 84 7.35 -12.97 2.83
C GLY A 84 5.85 -12.96 2.51
N LEU A 85 5.28 -11.80 2.17
CA LEU A 85 3.90 -11.69 1.68
C LEU A 85 3.74 -12.46 0.36
N LYS A 86 2.55 -13.03 0.16
CA LYS A 86 2.20 -13.81 -1.04
C LYS A 86 1.15 -13.08 -1.88
N LYS A 87 1.09 -13.39 -3.17
CA LYS A 87 0.13 -12.78 -4.11
C LYS A 87 -1.31 -13.24 -3.86
N ASN A 88 -1.47 -14.38 -3.18
CA ASN A 88 -2.76 -14.88 -2.71
C ASN A 88 -2.62 -15.23 -1.24
N MET A 89 -3.39 -14.53 -0.40
CA MET A 89 -3.35 -14.64 1.05
C MET A 89 -4.76 -14.53 1.60
N SER A 90 -5.14 -15.45 2.48
CA SER A 90 -6.32 -15.30 3.34
C SER A 90 -5.92 -14.61 4.65
N ARG A 91 -6.90 -14.05 5.35
CA ARG A 91 -6.70 -13.49 6.70
C ARG A 91 -6.12 -14.51 7.66
N GLN A 92 -6.57 -15.75 7.59
CA GLN A 92 -6.02 -16.85 8.38
C GLN A 92 -4.53 -17.05 8.08
N TRP A 93 -4.15 -17.12 6.80
CA TRP A 93 -2.74 -17.27 6.41
C TRP A 93 -1.89 -16.11 6.95
N VAL A 94 -2.39 -14.87 6.88
CA VAL A 94 -1.70 -13.70 7.42
C VAL A 94 -1.49 -13.85 8.93
N HIS A 95 -2.51 -14.25 9.69
CA HIS A 95 -2.37 -14.41 11.14
C HIS A 95 -1.38 -15.52 11.52
N GLU A 96 -1.35 -16.61 10.74
CA GLU A 96 -0.44 -17.74 10.96
C GLU A 96 1.02 -17.42 10.60
N ASN A 97 1.26 -16.59 9.56
CA ASN A 97 2.61 -16.38 9.00
C ASN A 97 3.22 -15.01 9.36
N ILE A 98 2.39 -13.98 9.53
CA ILE A 98 2.80 -12.63 9.92
C ILE A 98 2.65 -12.44 11.43
N GLY A 99 1.66 -13.10 12.04
CA GLY A 99 1.39 -13.08 13.48
C GLY A 99 0.12 -12.31 13.83
N THR A 100 -0.01 -11.95 15.11
CA THR A 100 -1.20 -11.24 15.61
C THR A 100 -1.15 -9.76 15.26
N PRO A 101 -2.24 -9.17 14.73
CA PRO A 101 -2.29 -7.74 14.45
C PRO A 101 -2.27 -6.90 15.73
N LEU A 102 -1.68 -5.72 15.65
CA LEU A 102 -1.71 -4.70 16.70
C LEU A 102 -3.13 -4.18 16.94
N ARG A 103 -3.89 -4.01 15.84
CA ARG A 103 -5.28 -3.57 15.84
C ARG A 103 -6.02 -4.21 14.67
N SER A 104 -7.32 -4.43 14.86
CA SER A 104 -8.22 -4.91 13.82
C SER A 104 -9.48 -4.07 13.80
N ALA A 105 -9.91 -3.65 12.62
CA ALA A 105 -11.16 -2.95 12.39
C ALA A 105 -12.15 -3.92 11.74
N PRO A 106 -13.41 -3.98 12.21
CA PRO A 106 -14.41 -4.89 11.69
C PRO A 106 -14.84 -4.51 10.26
N PRO A 107 -15.46 -5.45 9.53
CA PRO A 107 -16.09 -5.19 8.24
C PRO A 107 -17.13 -4.08 8.33
N TYR A 108 -17.26 -3.31 7.25
CA TYR A 108 -18.23 -2.22 7.16
C TYR A 108 -18.76 -2.06 5.73
N VAL A 109 -19.86 -1.34 5.58
CA VAL A 109 -20.51 -1.11 4.27
C VAL A 109 -20.56 0.39 3.99
N VAL A 110 -20.13 0.78 2.79
CA VAL A 110 -20.26 2.17 2.29
C VAL A 110 -20.98 2.14 0.97
N MET A 111 -22.08 2.89 0.84
CA MET A 111 -22.86 3.00 -0.40
C MET A 111 -23.14 1.64 -1.06
N LYS A 112 -23.61 0.66 -0.27
CA LYS A 112 -23.90 -0.73 -0.68
C LYS A 112 -22.68 -1.59 -1.06
N ARG A 113 -21.46 -1.07 -0.94
CA ARG A 113 -20.23 -1.84 -1.13
C ARG A 113 -19.70 -2.34 0.20
N GLY A 114 -19.56 -3.66 0.33
CA GLY A 114 -18.95 -4.29 1.50
C GLY A 114 -17.43 -4.20 1.49
N TYR A 115 -16.87 -3.89 2.65
CA TYR A 115 -15.44 -3.95 2.93
C TYR A 115 -15.23 -4.95 4.06
N GLY A 116 -14.22 -5.81 3.92
CA GLY A 116 -13.88 -6.80 4.94
C GLY A 116 -13.14 -6.18 6.13
N TRP A 117 -12.48 -7.04 6.89
CA TRP A 117 -11.62 -6.62 8.00
C TRP A 117 -10.51 -5.69 7.51
N THR A 118 -9.92 -4.95 8.44
CA THR A 118 -8.61 -4.35 8.23
C THR A 118 -7.74 -4.62 9.44
N ASP A 119 -6.55 -5.17 9.24
CA ASP A 119 -5.59 -5.50 10.28
C ASP A 119 -4.37 -4.58 10.16
N LEU A 120 -3.82 -4.18 11.31
CA LEU A 120 -2.65 -3.32 11.40
C LEU A 120 -1.48 -4.07 12.03
N TYR A 121 -0.31 -3.99 11.40
CA TYR A 121 0.93 -4.57 11.85
C TYR A 121 2.04 -3.51 11.87
N GLU A 122 3.10 -3.79 12.61
CA GLU A 122 4.37 -3.05 12.54
C GLU A 122 5.38 -3.85 11.72
N VAL A 123 6.08 -3.18 10.80
CA VAL A 123 7.17 -3.77 10.04
C VAL A 123 8.46 -3.63 10.84
N LYS A 124 8.94 -4.73 11.41
CA LYS A 124 10.18 -4.77 12.21
C LYS A 124 11.43 -4.66 11.33
N GLY A 125 12.54 -4.25 11.95
CA GLY A 125 13.87 -4.28 11.32
C GLY A 125 14.14 -3.15 10.32
N ARG A 126 13.39 -2.04 10.40
CA ARG A 126 13.56 -0.87 9.54
C ARG A 126 14.16 0.32 10.27
N SER A 127 14.87 1.16 9.51
CA SER A 127 15.44 2.42 10.01
C SER A 127 14.36 3.45 10.35
N ILE A 128 13.23 3.41 9.65
CA ILE A 128 12.06 4.25 9.90
C ILE A 128 10.94 3.33 10.39
N PRO A 129 10.22 3.68 11.48
CA PRO A 129 9.06 2.93 11.92
C PRO A 129 7.95 2.97 10.85
N VAL A 130 7.64 1.81 10.28
CA VAL A 130 6.64 1.65 9.22
C VAL A 130 5.52 0.74 9.71
N SER A 131 4.29 1.21 9.52
CA SER A 131 3.08 0.40 9.71
C SER A 131 2.70 -0.31 8.42
N MET A 132 2.13 -1.50 8.55
CA MET A 132 1.57 -2.30 7.46
C MET A 132 0.09 -2.55 7.75
N GLN A 133 -0.78 -1.96 6.95
CA GLN A 133 -2.22 -2.12 7.02
C GLN A 133 -2.69 -3.09 5.94
N ILE A 134 -3.29 -4.20 6.32
CA ILE A 134 -3.81 -5.21 5.42
C ILE A 134 -5.33 -5.11 5.41
N SER A 135 -5.91 -4.77 4.26
CA SER A 135 -7.35 -4.71 4.06
C SER A 135 -7.83 -5.97 3.34
N TYR A 136 -8.92 -6.54 3.84
CA TYR A 136 -9.51 -7.77 3.31
C TYR A 136 -10.80 -7.50 2.54
N ASP A 137 -11.15 -8.39 1.64
CA ASP A 137 -12.49 -8.47 1.07
C ASP A 137 -13.48 -9.16 2.04
N VAL A 138 -14.75 -9.22 1.66
CA VAL A 138 -15.81 -9.85 2.47
C VAL A 138 -15.65 -11.37 2.62
N MET A 139 -14.79 -11.99 1.80
CA MET A 139 -14.44 -13.40 1.86
C MET A 139 -13.15 -13.65 2.67
N ASN A 140 -12.63 -12.62 3.34
CA ASN A 140 -11.38 -12.64 4.11
C ASN A 140 -10.12 -12.92 3.27
N ASN A 141 -10.11 -12.61 1.98
CA ASN A 141 -8.89 -12.59 1.18
C ASN A 141 -8.26 -11.21 1.22
N VAL A 142 -6.92 -11.15 1.17
CA VAL A 142 -6.19 -9.89 1.14
C VAL A 142 -6.51 -9.15 -0.15
N ARG A 143 -7.10 -7.97 0.00
CA ARG A 143 -7.46 -7.09 -1.10
C ARG A 143 -6.35 -6.08 -1.39
N ALA A 144 -5.79 -5.49 -0.33
CA ALA A 144 -4.74 -4.49 -0.46
C ALA A 144 -3.83 -4.49 0.78
N VAL A 145 -2.58 -4.07 0.57
CA VAL A 145 -1.60 -3.86 1.64
C VAL A 145 -1.06 -2.45 1.54
N THR A 146 -1.18 -1.66 2.60
CA THR A 146 -0.70 -0.28 2.64
C THR A 146 0.44 -0.14 3.63
N PHE A 147 1.53 0.45 3.18
CA PHE A 147 2.67 0.83 4.01
C PHE A 147 2.70 2.34 4.21
N MET A 148 2.89 2.78 5.45
CA MET A 148 3.07 4.19 5.78
C MET A 148 3.88 4.35 7.07
N PRO A 149 4.61 5.47 7.26
CA PRO A 149 5.26 5.77 8.53
C PRO A 149 4.26 5.76 9.68
N ILE A 150 4.66 5.31 10.86
CA ILE A 150 3.75 5.29 12.04
C ILE A 150 3.26 6.70 12.39
N SER A 151 4.05 7.74 12.12
CA SER A 151 3.66 9.15 12.30
C SER A 151 2.47 9.58 11.43
N GLU A 152 2.23 8.88 10.31
CA GLU A 152 1.14 9.14 9.37
C GLU A 152 -0.11 8.32 9.66
N LEU A 153 -0.01 7.33 10.56
CA LEU A 153 -1.09 6.44 10.89
C LEU A 153 -2.23 7.21 11.58
N ARG A 154 -3.42 7.11 10.99
CA ARG A 154 -4.68 7.56 11.58
C ARG A 154 -5.57 6.33 11.68
N TRP A 155 -5.84 5.88 12.90
CA TRP A 155 -6.63 4.70 13.20
C TRP A 155 -7.76 5.05 14.15
#